data_AF-A0AAV9LN95-F1
#
_entry.id   AF-A0AAV9LN95-F1
#
_cell.length_a   1.000
_cell.length_b   1.000
_cell.length_c   1.000
_cell.angle_alpha   90.00
_cell.angle_beta   90.00
_cell.angle_gamma   90.00
#
_symmetry.space_group_name_H-M   'P 1'
#
loop_
_entity.id
_entity.type
_entity.pdbx_description
1 polymer ?
#
loop_
_entity_poly.entity_id
_entity_poly.type
_entity_poly.pdbx_seq_one_letter_code
_entity_poly.pdbx_strand_id
1 'polypeptide(L)'
;MMILLFIRKYGLDDNTVDFIGHALALHRDDRYLDKPALDTVKRMKLYAESLARFQGGSPYIYPLYGLGELPQVEFDEEGKVCGVTSEGETAKCKKVVCDPSYLTNKVRKVGKVARAIAIMSHPIPNTNDSHSVQIILPQKQLGRKSDLYLFCCSYSHNVAPKGKFIAFVSTEAETDNQESELKPGIDLLGQVDEIFFEAYDRFEPVNEPSLDNCFISTSYDSTTHFESTVDDVLNMYTLITGKVLDLNVDLSAASAAEE
;
A
#
# COMPACT_ATOMS: atom_id res chain seq x y z
N MET A 1 -2.35 -27.53 -11.52
CA MET A 1 -3.63 -27.65 -10.79
C MET A 1 -4.15 -26.24 -10.53
N MET A 2 -5.38 -25.92 -10.97
CA MET A 2 -6.01 -24.62 -10.71
C MET A 2 -6.33 -24.48 -9.22
N ILE A 3 -6.39 -23.24 -8.69
CA ILE A 3 -6.69 -23.04 -7.28
C ILE A 3 -8.12 -23.50 -6.93
N LEU A 4 -9.10 -23.34 -7.84
CA LEU A 4 -10.45 -23.89 -7.63
C LEU A 4 -10.46 -25.41 -7.46
N LEU A 5 -9.63 -26.13 -8.24
CA LEU A 5 -9.46 -27.58 -8.11
C LEU A 5 -8.71 -27.96 -6.82
N PHE A 6 -7.76 -27.13 -6.39
CA PHE A 6 -7.06 -27.31 -5.11
C PHE A 6 -8.03 -27.13 -3.93
N ILE A 7 -8.82 -26.05 -3.92
CA ILE A 7 -9.85 -25.75 -2.92
C ILE A 7 -10.84 -26.91 -2.80
N ARG A 8 -11.43 -27.35 -3.92
CA ARG A 8 -12.39 -28.47 -3.94
C ARG A 8 -11.78 -29.79 -3.46
N LYS A 9 -10.51 -30.03 -3.75
CA LYS A 9 -9.80 -31.25 -3.30
C LYS A 9 -9.71 -31.33 -1.77
N TYR A 10 -9.61 -30.19 -1.08
CA TYR A 10 -9.50 -30.13 0.38
C TYR A 10 -10.83 -29.78 1.07
N GLY A 11 -11.91 -29.57 0.31
CA GLY A 11 -13.25 -29.35 0.85
C GLY A 11 -13.38 -28.06 1.67
N LEU A 12 -12.62 -27.02 1.32
CA LEU A 12 -12.71 -25.73 2.01
C LEU A 12 -14.05 -25.06 1.67
N ASP A 13 -14.71 -24.48 2.68
CA ASP A 13 -15.92 -23.70 2.50
C ASP A 13 -15.61 -22.29 1.97
N ASP A 14 -16.63 -21.61 1.46
CA ASP A 14 -16.47 -20.31 0.78
C ASP A 14 -15.87 -19.23 1.70
N ASN A 15 -16.16 -19.21 3.00
CA ASN A 15 -15.57 -18.23 3.91
C ASN A 15 -14.07 -18.47 4.11
N THR A 16 -13.67 -19.75 4.19
CA THR A 16 -12.27 -20.15 4.27
C THR A 16 -11.52 -19.78 2.99
N VAL A 17 -12.17 -19.92 1.82
CA VAL A 17 -11.61 -19.49 0.54
C VAL A 17 -11.40 -17.99 0.48
N ASP A 18 -12.41 -17.20 0.88
CA ASP A 18 -12.32 -15.74 0.93
C ASP A 18 -11.19 -15.29 1.86
N PHE A 19 -11.11 -15.87 3.06
CA PHE A 19 -10.05 -15.55 4.02
C PHE A 19 -8.66 -15.88 3.46
N ILE A 20 -8.47 -17.06 2.88
CA ILE A 20 -7.19 -17.45 2.29
C ILE A 20 -6.84 -16.54 1.11
N GLY A 21 -7.79 -16.26 0.22
CA GLY A 21 -7.59 -15.44 -0.97
C GLY A 21 -7.23 -14.00 -0.64
N HIS A 22 -8.05 -13.36 0.19
CA HIS A 22 -7.98 -11.92 0.44
C HIS A 22 -7.13 -11.55 1.65
N ALA A 23 -7.15 -12.35 2.72
CA ALA A 23 -6.45 -11.99 3.96
C ALA A 23 -5.05 -12.60 4.08
N LEU A 24 -4.80 -13.78 3.49
CA LEU A 24 -3.48 -14.42 3.48
C LEU A 24 -2.71 -14.22 2.18
N ALA A 25 -3.37 -14.44 1.04
CA ALA A 25 -2.75 -14.30 -0.28
C ALA A 25 -2.87 -12.88 -0.87
N LEU A 26 -3.64 -12.01 -0.22
CA LEU A 26 -3.81 -10.59 -0.56
C LEU A 26 -4.31 -10.35 -2.01
N HIS A 27 -5.11 -11.28 -2.55
CA HIS A 27 -5.74 -11.07 -3.84
C HIS A 27 -6.83 -9.99 -3.74
N ARG A 28 -6.93 -9.15 -4.77
CA ARG A 28 -7.85 -8.01 -4.81
C ARG A 28 -9.26 -8.35 -5.28
N ASP A 29 -9.43 -9.51 -5.91
CA ASP A 29 -10.69 -10.01 -6.44
C ASP A 29 -10.58 -11.52 -6.71
N ASP A 30 -11.70 -12.17 -7.05
CA ASP A 30 -11.80 -13.63 -7.22
C ASP A 30 -11.19 -14.18 -8.52
N ARG A 31 -10.62 -13.35 -9.41
CA ARG A 31 -10.05 -13.85 -10.67
C ARG A 31 -8.87 -14.79 -10.44
N TYR A 32 -8.28 -14.80 -9.25
CA TYR A 32 -7.26 -15.77 -8.86
C TYR A 32 -7.80 -17.21 -8.86
N LEU A 33 -9.12 -17.41 -8.67
CA LEU A 33 -9.75 -18.74 -8.59
C LEU A 33 -9.54 -19.58 -9.86
N ASP A 34 -9.42 -18.92 -11.00
CA ASP A 34 -9.20 -19.54 -12.31
C ASP A 34 -7.72 -19.62 -12.71
N LYS A 35 -6.80 -19.20 -11.82
CA LYS A 35 -5.35 -19.23 -12.07
C LYS A 35 -4.67 -20.47 -11.47
N PRO A 36 -3.43 -20.79 -11.89
CA PRO A 36 -2.63 -21.84 -11.28
C PRO A 36 -2.42 -21.60 -9.77
N ALA A 37 -2.62 -22.64 -8.95
CA ALA A 37 -2.58 -22.53 -7.48
C ALA A 37 -1.21 -22.10 -6.91
N LEU A 38 -0.13 -22.31 -7.67
CA LEU A 38 1.24 -22.08 -7.20
C LEU A 38 1.49 -20.63 -6.75
N ASP A 39 0.92 -19.66 -7.45
CA ASP A 39 1.08 -18.24 -7.11
C ASP A 39 0.43 -17.92 -5.76
N THR A 40 -0.81 -18.37 -5.56
CA THR A 40 -1.54 -18.19 -4.29
C THR A 40 -0.83 -18.88 -3.14
N VAL A 41 -0.31 -20.09 -3.33
CA VAL A 41 0.47 -20.81 -2.30
C VAL A 41 1.77 -20.07 -1.96
N LYS A 42 2.45 -19.46 -2.94
CA LYS A 42 3.65 -18.64 -2.69
C LYS A 42 3.32 -17.38 -1.90
N ARG A 43 2.21 -16.71 -2.19
CA ARG A 43 1.72 -15.55 -1.43
C ARG A 43 1.38 -15.92 0.01
N MET A 44 0.67 -17.03 0.23
CA MET A 44 0.39 -17.55 1.58
C MET A 44 1.69 -17.88 2.34
N LYS A 45 2.67 -18.49 1.66
CA LYS A 45 3.98 -18.77 2.24
C LYS A 45 4.70 -17.49 2.65
N LEU A 46 4.72 -16.47 1.79
CA LEU A 46 5.31 -15.17 2.08
C LEU A 46 4.65 -14.52 3.31
N TYR A 47 3.33 -14.56 3.40
CA TYR A 47 2.60 -14.06 4.57
C TYR A 47 3.04 -14.78 5.86
N ALA A 48 3.08 -16.13 5.83
CA ALA A 48 3.47 -16.94 6.98
C ALA A 48 4.94 -16.71 7.39
N GLU A 49 5.85 -16.57 6.42
CA GLU A 49 7.27 -16.28 6.67
C GLU A 49 7.46 -14.88 7.26
N SER A 50 6.77 -13.87 6.73
CA SER A 50 6.78 -12.51 7.29
C SER A 50 6.21 -12.47 8.71
N LEU A 51 5.10 -13.18 8.96
CA LEU A 51 4.52 -13.30 10.31
C LEU A 51 5.49 -13.96 11.30
N ALA A 52 6.20 -15.02 10.86
CA ALA A 52 7.15 -15.73 11.71
C ALA A 52 8.44 -14.93 11.98
N ARG A 53 8.80 -14.00 11.09
CA ARG A 53 10.07 -13.26 11.14
C ARG A 53 10.05 -12.10 12.16
N PHE A 54 8.88 -11.57 12.48
CA PHE A 54 8.73 -10.42 13.37
C PHE A 54 7.95 -10.78 14.64
N GLN A 55 8.51 -10.50 15.82
CA GLN A 55 7.89 -10.81 17.12
C GLN A 55 6.60 -10.00 17.43
N GLY A 56 6.12 -9.18 16.48
CA GLY A 56 5.00 -8.25 16.65
C GLY A 56 3.61 -8.82 16.28
N GLY A 57 3.49 -10.09 15.93
CA GLY A 57 2.18 -10.72 15.66
C GLY A 57 1.50 -10.32 14.35
N SER A 58 2.17 -9.57 13.47
CA SER A 58 1.70 -9.25 12.12
C SER A 58 2.85 -9.29 11.11
N PRO A 59 2.58 -9.49 9.80
CA PRO A 59 3.61 -9.52 8.77
C PRO A 59 4.08 -8.13 8.28
N TYR A 60 3.65 -7.02 8.90
CA TYR A 60 3.84 -5.65 8.39
C TYR A 60 4.79 -4.77 9.24
N ILE A 61 5.43 -3.77 8.61
CA ILE A 61 6.31 -2.76 9.24
C ILE A 61 6.00 -1.34 8.72
N TYR A 62 6.30 -0.28 9.49
CA TYR A 62 6.10 1.13 9.10
C TYR A 62 7.30 2.02 9.52
N PRO A 63 7.77 2.96 8.68
CA PRO A 63 8.93 3.79 8.97
C PRO A 63 8.63 4.92 9.97
N LEU A 64 9.62 5.27 10.81
CA LEU A 64 9.55 6.42 11.72
C LEU A 64 9.69 7.76 10.96
N TYR A 65 8.89 8.75 11.35
CA TYR A 65 8.99 10.20 11.03
C TYR A 65 8.31 10.79 9.77
N GLY A 66 7.58 10.02 8.97
CA GLY A 66 6.71 10.59 7.90
C GLY A 66 7.45 11.23 6.72
N LEU A 67 6.76 12.04 5.91
CA LEU A 67 7.22 12.55 4.60
C LEU A 67 6.96 14.08 4.50
N GLY A 68 7.99 14.94 4.49
CA GLY A 68 7.82 16.41 4.50
C GLY A 68 8.78 17.23 3.62
N GLU A 69 8.23 18.34 3.08
CA GLU A 69 8.68 19.42 2.15
C GLU A 69 9.12 19.05 0.72
N LEU A 70 8.61 19.80 -0.29
CA LEU A 70 8.68 19.44 -1.71
C LEU A 70 9.54 20.42 -2.56
N PRO A 71 10.70 20.01 -3.11
CA PRO A 71 11.47 20.79 -4.10
C PRO A 71 10.82 20.91 -5.50
N GLN A 72 11.32 21.80 -6.38
CA GLN A 72 10.84 21.99 -7.75
C GLN A 72 11.73 21.29 -8.79
N VAL A 73 11.14 20.70 -9.84
CA VAL A 73 11.87 19.99 -10.90
C VAL A 73 12.18 20.93 -12.08
N GLU A 74 13.44 20.98 -12.51
CA GLU A 74 13.93 21.82 -13.60
C GLU A 74 14.10 21.04 -14.91
N PHE A 75 13.74 21.68 -16.03
CA PHE A 75 13.80 21.12 -17.38
C PHE A 75 14.72 21.93 -18.29
N ASP A 76 15.37 21.28 -19.23
CA ASP A 76 16.12 21.94 -20.30
C ASP A 76 15.23 22.36 -21.49
N GLU A 77 15.83 22.97 -22.51
CA GLU A 77 15.13 23.42 -23.73
C GLU A 77 14.50 22.27 -24.53
N GLU A 78 14.98 21.03 -24.36
CA GLU A 78 14.44 19.83 -24.99
C GLU A 78 13.31 19.18 -24.16
N GLY A 79 13.02 19.71 -22.97
CA GLY A 79 12.00 19.19 -22.06
C GLY A 79 12.47 18.00 -21.21
N LYS A 80 13.78 17.75 -21.12
CA LYS A 80 14.37 16.73 -20.24
C LYS A 80 14.72 17.32 -18.88
N VAL A 81 14.63 16.49 -17.84
CA VAL A 81 15.12 16.88 -16.52
C VAL A 81 16.60 17.25 -16.54
N CYS A 82 16.92 18.38 -15.94
CA CYS A 82 18.31 18.83 -15.76
C CYS A 82 18.67 19.18 -14.31
N GLY A 83 17.70 19.23 -13.40
CA GLY A 83 17.96 19.49 -11.98
C GLY A 83 16.71 19.56 -11.13
N VAL A 84 16.93 19.83 -9.84
CA VAL A 84 15.91 20.06 -8.84
C VAL A 84 16.31 21.28 -8.02
N THR A 85 15.42 22.27 -7.90
CA THR A 85 15.64 23.53 -7.17
C THR A 85 14.88 23.52 -5.86
N SER A 86 15.56 23.86 -4.77
CA SER A 86 14.95 24.07 -3.45
C SER A 86 15.57 25.29 -2.82
N GLU A 87 14.76 26.19 -2.26
CA GLU A 87 15.22 27.39 -1.54
C GLU A 87 16.23 28.26 -2.31
N GLY A 88 16.14 28.27 -3.65
CA GLY A 88 17.03 29.04 -4.53
C GLY A 88 18.35 28.35 -4.89
N GLU A 89 18.60 27.14 -4.38
CA GLU A 89 19.73 26.29 -4.78
C GLU A 89 19.28 25.17 -5.72
N THR A 90 20.05 24.91 -6.77
CA THR A 90 19.73 23.87 -7.77
C THR A 90 20.75 22.73 -7.74
N ALA A 91 20.28 21.52 -7.45
CA ALA A 91 21.04 20.29 -7.64
C ALA A 91 20.85 19.78 -9.08
N LYS A 92 21.94 19.60 -9.83
CA LYS A 92 21.88 19.07 -11.20
C LYS A 92 21.78 17.55 -11.22
N CYS A 93 20.88 17.01 -12.04
CA CYS A 93 20.65 15.58 -12.18
C CYS A 93 20.26 15.21 -13.62
N LYS A 94 20.40 13.93 -13.98
CA LYS A 94 20.05 13.40 -15.30
C LYS A 94 18.68 12.71 -15.35
N LYS A 95 18.15 12.37 -14.18
CA LYS A 95 16.88 11.65 -13.97
C LYS A 95 16.29 12.17 -12.66
N VAL A 96 14.96 12.24 -12.58
CA VAL A 96 14.25 12.52 -11.33
C VAL A 96 13.28 11.38 -11.05
N VAL A 97 13.20 11.00 -9.77
CA VAL A 97 12.16 10.11 -9.25
C VAL A 97 11.34 10.95 -8.27
N CYS A 98 10.03 10.99 -8.46
CA CYS A 98 9.14 11.80 -7.62
C CYS A 98 7.74 11.19 -7.54
N ASP A 99 6.92 11.67 -6.61
CA ASP A 99 5.50 11.35 -6.59
C ASP A 99 4.69 12.35 -7.47
N PRO A 100 3.39 12.07 -7.73
CA PRO A 100 2.55 12.90 -8.59
C PRO A 100 2.46 14.39 -8.24
N SER A 101 2.68 14.77 -6.98
CA SER A 101 2.55 16.16 -6.52
C SER A 101 3.58 17.10 -7.14
N TYR A 102 4.75 16.58 -7.54
CA TYR A 102 5.83 17.35 -8.13
C TYR A 102 5.63 17.70 -9.60
N LEU A 103 4.88 16.86 -10.32
CA LEU A 103 4.72 16.95 -11.78
C LEU A 103 3.24 16.76 -12.16
N THR A 104 2.39 17.65 -11.65
CA THR A 104 0.92 17.58 -11.79
C THR A 104 0.43 17.64 -13.24
N ASN A 105 1.22 18.19 -14.16
CA ASN A 105 0.94 18.23 -15.59
C ASN A 105 1.32 16.93 -16.34
N LYS A 106 1.98 15.98 -15.67
CA LYS A 106 2.46 14.70 -16.22
C LYS A 106 1.75 13.49 -15.64
N VAL A 107 0.66 13.71 -14.91
CA VAL A 107 -0.14 12.67 -14.28
C VAL A 107 -1.61 12.82 -14.64
N ARG A 108 -2.38 11.74 -14.53
CA ARG A 108 -3.84 11.78 -14.61
C ARG A 108 -4.48 11.20 -13.37
N LYS A 109 -5.61 11.77 -12.97
CA LYS A 109 -6.44 11.23 -11.88
C LYS A 109 -7.09 9.93 -12.33
N VAL A 110 -6.99 8.89 -11.50
CA VAL A 110 -7.53 7.55 -11.75
C VAL A 110 -8.55 7.09 -10.71
N GLY A 111 -8.64 7.80 -9.60
CA GLY A 111 -9.48 7.39 -8.48
C GLY A 111 -9.43 8.38 -7.33
N LYS A 112 -10.02 7.97 -6.22
CA LYS A 112 -10.03 8.74 -4.98
C LYS A 112 -10.14 7.76 -3.82
N VAL A 113 -9.34 7.94 -2.78
CA VAL A 113 -9.40 7.12 -1.57
C VAL A 113 -10.06 7.94 -0.49
N ALA A 114 -11.00 7.31 0.23
CA ALA A 114 -11.54 7.82 1.48
C ALA A 114 -10.83 7.12 2.63
N ARG A 115 -10.46 7.87 3.67
CA ARG A 115 -9.85 7.33 4.88
C ARG A 115 -10.41 8.01 6.14
N ALA A 116 -10.71 7.21 7.14
CA ALA A 116 -10.92 7.67 8.50
C ALA A 116 -9.75 7.24 9.38
N ILE A 117 -9.24 8.16 10.19
CA ILE A 117 -8.19 7.92 11.18
C ILE A 117 -8.83 8.10 12.54
N ALA A 118 -8.95 7.02 13.31
CA ALA A 118 -9.57 6.99 14.62
C ALA A 118 -8.54 6.77 15.72
N ILE A 119 -8.63 7.57 16.78
CA ILE A 119 -7.87 7.38 18.02
C ILE A 119 -8.79 6.72 19.05
N MET A 120 -8.30 5.68 19.72
CA MET A 120 -9.08 4.92 20.70
C MET A 120 -8.26 4.64 21.96
N SER A 121 -8.97 4.38 23.06
CA SER A 121 -8.39 4.01 24.36
C SER A 121 -8.49 2.52 24.68
N HIS A 122 -8.82 1.69 23.69
CA HIS A 122 -9.04 0.25 23.84
C HIS A 122 -8.72 -0.51 22.55
N PRO A 123 -8.44 -1.83 22.61
CA PRO A 123 -8.33 -2.66 21.42
C PRO A 123 -9.68 -2.77 20.70
N ILE A 124 -9.64 -3.06 19.40
CA ILE A 124 -10.87 -3.24 18.61
C ILE A 124 -11.67 -4.43 19.18
N PRO A 125 -12.99 -4.28 19.44
CA PRO A 125 -13.85 -5.38 19.90
C PRO A 125 -13.70 -6.64 19.05
N ASN A 126 -13.82 -7.81 19.68
CA ASN A 126 -13.72 -9.13 19.03
C ASN A 126 -12.36 -9.43 18.34
N THR A 127 -11.29 -8.75 18.73
CA THR A 127 -9.93 -9.01 18.22
C THR A 127 -8.99 -9.67 19.23
N ASN A 128 -9.54 -10.28 20.29
CA ASN A 128 -8.77 -10.92 21.37
C ASN A 128 -7.75 -9.96 22.01
N ASP A 129 -8.19 -8.73 22.27
CA ASP A 129 -7.38 -7.63 22.82
C ASP A 129 -6.08 -7.34 22.04
N SER A 130 -6.08 -7.59 20.73
CA SER A 130 -4.87 -7.43 19.91
C SER A 130 -4.39 -5.99 19.86
N HIS A 131 -3.08 -5.82 19.96
CA HIS A 131 -2.41 -4.52 19.89
C HIS A 131 -2.17 -4.02 18.46
N SER A 132 -2.37 -4.88 17.47
CA SER A 132 -2.49 -4.54 16.06
C SER A 132 -3.39 -5.55 15.34
N VAL A 133 -4.13 -5.08 14.34
CA VAL A 133 -5.05 -5.94 13.59
C VAL A 133 -5.23 -5.41 12.17
N GLN A 134 -5.35 -6.31 11.21
CA GLN A 134 -5.86 -6.03 9.88
C GLN A 134 -7.21 -6.72 9.73
N ILE A 135 -8.23 -5.97 9.34
CA ILE A 135 -9.58 -6.46 9.03
C ILE A 135 -9.87 -6.04 7.59
N ILE A 136 -10.33 -6.98 6.78
CA ILE A 136 -10.77 -6.74 5.41
C ILE A 136 -12.26 -7.00 5.37
N LEU A 137 -13.02 -6.05 4.85
CA LEU A 137 -14.45 -6.18 4.60
C LEU A 137 -14.65 -6.30 3.08
N PRO A 138 -14.87 -7.53 2.56
CA PRO A 138 -14.97 -7.76 1.13
C PRO A 138 -16.15 -6.99 0.51
N GLN A 139 -15.93 -6.42 -0.66
CA GLN A 139 -16.88 -5.55 -1.36
C GLN A 139 -18.29 -6.14 -1.51
N LYS A 140 -18.40 -7.46 -1.75
CA LYS A 140 -19.68 -8.15 -1.93
C LYS A 140 -20.53 -8.16 -0.66
N GLN A 141 -19.90 -8.22 0.52
CA GLN A 141 -20.58 -8.16 1.81
C GLN A 141 -21.16 -6.77 2.09
N LEU A 142 -20.61 -5.76 1.43
CA LEU A 142 -20.99 -4.36 1.58
C LEU A 142 -21.83 -3.83 0.39
N GLY A 143 -22.07 -4.64 -0.64
CA GLY A 143 -22.72 -4.19 -1.88
C GLY A 143 -21.91 -3.14 -2.65
N ARG A 144 -20.58 -3.17 -2.51
CA ARG A 144 -19.62 -2.24 -3.12
C ARG A 144 -18.87 -2.88 -4.30
N LYS A 145 -18.10 -2.07 -5.02
CA LYS A 145 -17.15 -2.50 -6.07
C LYS A 145 -15.71 -2.60 -5.56
N SER A 146 -15.46 -2.08 -4.36
CA SER A 146 -14.15 -2.03 -3.73
C SER A 146 -14.24 -2.49 -2.27
N ASP A 147 -13.22 -3.22 -1.84
CA ASP A 147 -13.10 -3.68 -0.46
C ASP A 147 -12.86 -2.48 0.48
N LEU A 148 -13.22 -2.68 1.74
CA LEU A 148 -12.90 -1.73 2.80
C LEU A 148 -11.86 -2.37 3.72
N TYR A 149 -10.80 -1.64 3.98
CA TYR A 149 -9.67 -2.08 4.78
C TYR A 149 -9.70 -1.35 6.12
N LEU A 150 -9.44 -2.08 7.19
CA LEU A 150 -9.25 -1.53 8.52
C LEU A 150 -7.92 -2.05 9.04
N PHE A 151 -7.02 -1.14 9.35
CA PHE A 151 -5.75 -1.45 10.00
C PHE A 151 -5.67 -0.71 11.32
N CYS A 152 -5.32 -1.42 12.39
CA CYS A 152 -5.10 -0.80 13.68
C CYS A 152 -3.74 -1.20 14.22
N CYS A 153 -3.09 -0.25 14.87
CA CYS A 153 -1.87 -0.42 15.63
C CYS A 153 -1.96 0.43 16.90
N SER A 154 -1.05 0.20 17.85
CA SER A 154 -1.11 0.84 19.15
C SER A 154 0.27 1.23 19.67
N TYR A 155 0.32 1.76 20.88
CA TYR A 155 1.54 2.08 21.61
C TYR A 155 2.61 0.97 21.64
N SER A 156 2.22 -0.29 21.51
CA SER A 156 3.15 -1.42 21.36
C SER A 156 4.09 -1.29 20.15
N HIS A 157 3.70 -0.52 19.15
CA HIS A 157 4.47 -0.22 17.94
C HIS A 157 5.14 1.17 18.01
N ASN A 158 5.12 1.84 19.17
CA ASN A 158 5.65 3.20 19.40
C ASN A 158 5.05 4.29 18.49
N VAL A 159 3.82 4.09 17.99
CA VAL A 159 3.10 5.07 17.15
C VAL A 159 2.08 5.90 17.92
N ALA A 160 1.82 5.56 19.18
CA ALA A 160 0.86 6.24 20.05
C ALA A 160 1.30 6.19 21.53
N PRO A 161 0.82 7.10 22.39
CA PRO A 161 1.06 7.04 23.84
C PRO A 161 0.51 5.75 24.46
N LYS A 162 1.11 5.29 25.58
CA LYS A 162 0.69 4.07 26.29
C LYS A 162 -0.82 4.07 26.55
N GLY A 163 -1.49 2.96 26.18
CA GLY A 163 -2.94 2.80 26.29
C GLY A 163 -3.75 3.32 25.10
N LYS A 164 -3.10 3.95 24.10
CA LYS A 164 -3.78 4.46 22.89
C LYS A 164 -3.57 3.57 21.68
N PHE A 165 -4.59 3.56 20.84
CA PHE A 165 -4.68 2.84 19.57
C PHE A 165 -4.99 3.83 18.46
N ILE A 166 -4.46 3.58 17.28
CA ILE A 166 -4.75 4.31 16.05
C ILE A 166 -5.30 3.30 15.05
N ALA A 167 -6.48 3.57 14.51
CA ALA A 167 -7.11 2.77 13.47
C ALA A 167 -7.30 3.59 12.21
N PHE A 168 -7.02 2.98 11.07
CA PHE A 168 -7.19 3.52 9.74
C PHE A 168 -8.25 2.70 9.04
N VAL A 169 -9.33 3.33 8.63
CA VAL A 169 -10.39 2.71 7.82
C VAL A 169 -10.30 3.33 6.44
N SER A 170 -10.06 2.55 5.39
CA SER A 170 -9.88 3.06 4.03
C SER A 170 -10.58 2.25 2.96
N THR A 171 -11.07 2.93 1.92
CA THR A 171 -11.66 2.31 0.72
C THR A 171 -11.52 3.24 -0.48
N GLU A 172 -11.68 2.71 -1.69
CA GLU A 172 -11.81 3.52 -2.89
C GLU A 172 -13.19 4.20 -2.87
N ALA A 173 -13.24 5.52 -3.04
CA ALA A 173 -14.48 6.27 -2.98
C ALA A 173 -15.35 5.99 -4.22
N GLU A 174 -16.57 5.52 -3.99
CA GLU A 174 -17.54 5.22 -5.05
C GLU A 174 -18.61 6.31 -5.18
N THR A 175 -18.72 7.19 -4.19
CA THR A 175 -19.71 8.28 -4.09
C THR A 175 -19.08 9.55 -3.52
N ASP A 176 -19.85 10.65 -3.53
CA ASP A 176 -19.46 11.90 -2.87
C ASP A 176 -19.64 11.87 -1.34
N ASN A 177 -20.37 10.88 -0.80
CA ASN A 177 -20.60 10.74 0.64
C ASN A 177 -19.64 9.71 1.27
N GLN A 178 -18.38 10.09 1.32
CA GLN A 178 -17.26 9.23 1.71
C GLN A 178 -17.36 8.72 3.16
N GLU A 179 -17.89 9.52 4.08
CA GLU A 179 -18.08 9.10 5.48
C GLU A 179 -19.05 7.92 5.60
N SER A 180 -20.12 7.92 4.79
CA SER A 180 -21.08 6.82 4.77
C SER A 180 -20.49 5.51 4.25
N GLU A 181 -19.51 5.59 3.35
CA GLU A 181 -18.80 4.43 2.81
C GLU A 181 -17.86 3.80 3.84
N LEU A 182 -17.31 4.60 4.75
CA LEU A 182 -16.39 4.17 5.81
C LEU A 182 -17.12 3.63 7.04
N LYS A 183 -18.41 3.97 7.20
CA LYS A 183 -19.24 3.60 8.35
C LYS A 183 -19.17 2.11 8.72
N PRO A 184 -19.23 1.14 7.78
CA PRO A 184 -19.14 -0.28 8.13
C PRO A 184 -17.84 -0.65 8.87
N GLY A 185 -16.72 -0.03 8.53
CA GLY A 185 -15.46 -0.25 9.25
C GLY A 185 -15.40 0.51 10.58
N ILE A 186 -15.92 1.75 10.60
CA ILE A 186 -15.96 2.57 11.82
C ILE A 186 -16.82 1.91 12.91
N ASP A 187 -17.93 1.28 12.52
CA ASP A 187 -18.82 0.59 13.46
C ASP A 187 -18.16 -0.61 14.16
N LEU A 188 -17.05 -1.14 13.61
CA LEU A 188 -16.25 -2.18 14.25
C LEU A 188 -15.35 -1.66 15.36
N LEU A 189 -15.06 -0.35 15.39
CA LEU A 189 -14.03 0.23 16.26
C LEU A 189 -14.43 0.30 17.74
N GLY A 190 -15.72 0.29 18.07
CA GLY A 190 -16.20 0.55 19.43
C GLY A 190 -16.22 2.05 19.77
N GLN A 191 -15.82 2.42 20.99
CA GLN A 191 -15.78 3.82 21.40
C GLN A 191 -14.55 4.52 20.82
N VAL A 192 -14.77 5.52 19.97
CA VAL A 192 -13.72 6.35 19.40
C VAL A 192 -13.55 7.60 20.24
N ASP A 193 -12.30 7.94 20.60
CA ASP A 193 -11.97 9.17 21.32
C ASP A 193 -12.06 10.37 20.36
N GLU A 194 -11.44 10.24 19.19
CA GLU A 194 -11.38 11.26 18.13
C GLU A 194 -11.31 10.58 16.75
N ILE A 195 -11.96 11.17 15.75
CA ILE A 195 -11.94 10.66 14.37
C ILE A 195 -11.69 11.78 13.37
N PHE A 196 -10.78 11.54 12.44
CA PHE A 196 -10.42 12.46 11.37
C PHE A 196 -10.77 11.81 10.03
N PHE A 197 -11.45 12.56 9.17
CA PHE A 197 -11.76 12.12 7.82
C PHE A 197 -10.84 12.84 6.83
N GLU A 198 -10.24 12.06 5.94
CA GLU A 198 -9.48 12.58 4.83
C GLU A 198 -9.86 11.84 3.55
N ALA A 199 -9.67 12.51 2.43
CA ALA A 199 -9.71 11.88 1.14
C ALA A 199 -8.65 12.49 0.25
N TYR A 200 -8.05 11.65 -0.59
CA TYR A 200 -7.05 12.09 -1.54
C TYR A 200 -7.31 11.47 -2.91
N ASP A 201 -6.99 12.25 -3.93
CA ASP A 201 -7.09 11.81 -5.31
C ASP A 201 -5.91 10.90 -5.64
N ARG A 202 -6.18 9.85 -6.41
CA ARG A 202 -5.15 8.94 -6.91
C ARG A 202 -4.74 9.33 -8.31
N PHE A 203 -3.44 9.30 -8.55
CA PHE A 203 -2.84 9.65 -9.83
C PHE A 203 -1.92 8.54 -10.33
N GLU A 204 -1.76 8.48 -11.65
CA GLU A 204 -0.75 7.67 -12.32
C GLU A 204 -0.02 8.50 -13.39
N PRO A 205 1.25 8.18 -13.69
CA PRO A 205 2.01 8.85 -14.75
C PRO A 205 1.35 8.69 -16.12
N VAL A 206 1.40 9.74 -16.92
CA VAL A 206 1.04 9.73 -18.35
C VAL A 206 2.18 10.18 -19.25
N ASN A 207 3.35 10.50 -18.67
CA ASN A 207 4.54 10.87 -19.42
C ASN A 207 5.24 9.63 -20.01
N GLU A 208 6.15 9.88 -20.96
CA GLU A 208 7.09 8.90 -21.47
C GLU A 208 8.47 9.13 -20.83
N PRO A 209 8.89 8.34 -19.82
CA PRO A 209 10.14 8.57 -19.10
C PRO A 209 11.39 8.58 -19.99
N SER A 210 11.34 7.91 -21.15
CA SER A 210 12.42 7.93 -22.15
C SER A 210 12.60 9.27 -22.85
N LEU A 211 11.58 10.13 -22.87
CA LEU A 211 11.63 11.45 -23.50
C LEU A 211 12.07 12.54 -22.52
N ASP A 212 11.64 12.44 -21.24
CA ASP A 212 11.81 13.52 -20.26
C ASP A 212 12.67 13.16 -19.04
N ASN A 213 13.08 11.90 -18.91
CA ASN A 213 13.82 11.36 -17.75
C ASN A 213 13.12 11.55 -16.40
N CYS A 214 11.79 11.66 -16.40
CA CYS A 214 10.96 11.73 -15.20
C CYS A 214 10.32 10.38 -14.90
N PHE A 215 10.57 9.85 -13.71
CA PHE A 215 10.02 8.58 -13.24
C PHE A 215 9.07 8.89 -12.08
N ILE A 216 7.78 8.94 -12.37
CA ILE A 216 6.76 9.37 -11.41
C ILE A 216 6.08 8.12 -10.85
N SER A 217 6.02 7.99 -9.52
CA SER A 217 5.28 6.90 -8.89
C SER A 217 3.76 7.07 -9.04
N THR A 218 3.04 5.98 -8.85
CA THR A 218 1.58 6.02 -8.66
C THR A 218 1.22 6.46 -7.25
N SER A 219 0.04 7.05 -7.07
CA SER A 219 -0.50 7.31 -5.73
C SER A 219 -0.89 6.01 -5.04
N TYR A 220 -0.63 5.94 -3.72
CA TYR A 220 -1.05 4.81 -2.88
C TYR A 220 -2.54 4.50 -3.05
N ASP A 221 -2.86 3.22 -3.23
CA ASP A 221 -4.24 2.75 -3.24
C ASP A 221 -4.82 2.67 -1.82
N SER A 222 -6.06 2.19 -1.71
CA SER A 222 -6.76 2.08 -0.43
C SER A 222 -6.35 0.87 0.41
N THR A 223 -5.45 0.01 -0.09
CA THR A 223 -5.05 -1.22 0.61
C THR A 223 -4.15 -0.90 1.80
N THR A 224 -4.18 -1.76 2.82
CA THR A 224 -3.37 -1.61 4.05
C THR A 224 -2.09 -2.45 4.02
N HIS A 225 -1.68 -2.87 2.83
CA HIS A 225 -0.46 -3.65 2.58
C HIS A 225 0.31 -3.08 1.38
N PHE A 226 1.58 -3.43 1.24
CA PHE A 226 2.47 -2.77 0.27
C PHE A 226 2.63 -3.46 -1.09
N GLU A 227 1.83 -4.48 -1.41
CA GLU A 227 2.05 -5.23 -2.65
C GLU A 227 2.05 -4.36 -3.91
N SER A 228 1.00 -3.56 -4.13
CA SER A 228 0.92 -2.67 -5.29
C SER A 228 2.02 -1.61 -5.30
N THR A 229 2.40 -1.11 -4.12
CA THR A 229 3.55 -0.21 -3.96
C THR A 229 4.85 -0.89 -4.37
N VAL A 230 5.07 -2.15 -3.99
CA VAL A 230 6.26 -2.91 -4.35
C VAL A 230 6.30 -3.14 -5.86
N ASP A 231 5.17 -3.49 -6.47
CA ASP A 231 5.07 -3.62 -7.94
C ASP A 231 5.47 -2.33 -8.65
N ASP A 232 5.00 -1.18 -8.16
CA ASP A 232 5.35 0.14 -8.71
C ASP A 232 6.86 0.44 -8.55
N VAL A 233 7.44 0.14 -7.38
CA VAL A 233 8.88 0.29 -7.12
C VAL A 233 9.72 -0.60 -8.06
N LEU A 234 9.33 -1.86 -8.25
CA LEU A 234 10.04 -2.78 -9.15
C LEU A 234 9.93 -2.36 -10.62
N ASN A 235 8.77 -1.86 -11.02
CA ASN A 235 8.56 -1.31 -12.35
C ASN A 235 9.42 -0.05 -12.58
N MET A 236 9.41 0.89 -11.64
CA MET A 236 10.25 2.09 -11.69
C MET A 236 11.74 1.72 -11.76
N TYR A 237 12.21 0.78 -10.94
CA TYR A 237 13.59 0.29 -11.02
C TYR A 237 13.94 -0.19 -12.43
N THR A 238 13.03 -0.97 -13.03
CA THR A 238 13.22 -1.50 -14.38
C THR A 238 13.28 -0.39 -15.42
N LEU A 239 12.38 0.60 -15.34
CA LEU A 239 12.36 1.76 -16.24
C LEU A 239 13.62 2.61 -16.10
N ILE A 240 14.10 2.83 -14.87
CA ILE A 240 15.28 3.66 -14.60
C ILE A 240 16.56 2.98 -15.06
N THR A 241 16.70 1.68 -14.80
CA THR A 241 17.97 0.95 -14.97
C THR A 241 18.05 0.14 -16.26
N GLY A 242 16.90 -0.14 -16.89
CA GLY A 242 16.78 -1.08 -18.00
C GLY A 242 16.96 -2.55 -17.62
N LYS A 243 16.96 -2.88 -16.31
CA LYS A 243 17.20 -4.23 -15.78
C LYS A 243 16.09 -4.66 -14.85
N VAL A 244 15.77 -5.96 -14.86
CA VAL A 244 14.93 -6.57 -13.82
C VAL A 244 15.73 -6.64 -12.51
N LEU A 245 15.13 -6.23 -11.40
CA LEU A 245 15.79 -6.26 -10.10
C LEU A 245 16.10 -7.71 -9.69
N ASP A 246 17.37 -8.01 -9.45
CA ASP A 246 17.81 -9.28 -8.88
C ASP A 246 18.03 -9.12 -7.38
N LEU A 247 17.18 -9.78 -6.59
CA LEU A 247 17.23 -9.75 -5.12
C LEU A 247 18.24 -10.74 -4.53
N ASN A 248 18.94 -11.51 -5.37
CA ASN A 248 19.95 -12.48 -4.92
C ASN A 248 21.37 -11.91 -4.93
N VAL A 249 21.55 -10.64 -5.32
CA VAL A 249 22.85 -10.00 -5.36
C VAL A 249 23.35 -9.79 -3.93
N ASP A 250 24.51 -10.36 -3.62
CA ASP A 250 25.21 -10.10 -2.37
C ASP A 250 25.77 -8.67 -2.38
N LEU A 251 25.11 -7.77 -1.64
CA LEU A 251 25.47 -6.36 -1.55
C LEU A 251 26.79 -6.13 -0.79
N SER A 252 27.33 -7.13 -0.09
CA SER A 252 28.64 -7.00 0.56
C SER A 252 29.78 -6.73 -0.45
N ALA A 253 29.60 -7.16 -1.70
CA ALA A 253 30.54 -6.88 -2.79
C ALA A 253 30.37 -5.47 -3.39
N ALA A 254 29.19 -4.85 -3.26
CA ALA A 254 28.90 -3.52 -3.81
C ALA A 254 29.51 -2.39 -2.96
N SER A 255 29.77 -2.63 -1.68
CA SER A 255 30.47 -1.71 -0.78
C SER A 255 32.00 -1.74 -0.88
N ALA A 256 32.57 -2.59 -1.74
CA ALA A 256 34.02 -2.81 -1.86
C ALA A 256 34.65 -2.17 -3.10
N ALA A 257 33.90 -1.38 -3.88
CA ALA A 257 34.41 -0.67 -5.04
C ALA A 257 34.21 0.84 -4.88
N GLU A 258 35.06 1.46 -4.06
CA GLU A 258 35.60 2.82 -4.21
C GLU A 258 36.57 3.10 -3.03
N GLU A 259 37.83 2.68 -3.20
CA GLU A 259 39.01 3.40 -2.71
C GLU A 259 39.95 3.65 -3.89
#